data_AF-A0A925QZU2-F1
#
_entry.id   AF-A0A925QZU2-F1
#
_cell.length_a   1.000
_cell.length_b   1.000
_cell.length_c   1.000
_cell.angle_alpha   90.00
_cell.angle_beta   90.00
_cell.angle_gamma   90.00
#
_symmetry.space_group_name_H-M   'P 1'
#
loop_
_entity.id
_entity.type
_entity.pdbx_description
1 polymer ?
#
loop_
_entity_poly.entity_id
_entity_poly.type
_entity_poly.pdbx_seq_one_letter_code
_entity_poly.pdbx_strand_id
1 'polypeptide(L)'
;MNSEISVSLANIRREITSNYTDSLARVVRHFRVDLAAVDFSKRELRLALEEAEIDVEALLRRRSPRNGVSLGKVAGVYAYRLSRFDIVHLAESAYEQPTSFLVQHVVALNLVKRRILRIKIGADRMLELGYQMSRRHANQETLGLCFDVLMDATQTPPTAH
;
A
#
# COMPACT_ATOMS: atom_id res chain seq x y z
N MET A 1 2.03 24.91 -3.75
CA MET A 1 2.32 23.52 -4.20
C MET A 1 3.15 22.71 -3.20
N ASN A 2 4.36 23.12 -2.78
CA ASN A 2 5.16 22.30 -1.84
C ASN A 2 4.56 22.18 -0.42
N SER A 3 3.89 23.24 0.08
CA SER A 3 3.23 23.22 1.40
C SER A 3 2.00 22.31 1.44
N GLU A 4 1.14 22.33 0.41
CA GLU A 4 -0.07 21.49 0.34
C GLU A 4 0.27 20.00 0.24
N ILE A 5 1.33 19.65 -0.50
CA ILE A 5 1.77 18.26 -0.60
C ILE A 5 2.45 17.82 0.70
N SER A 6 3.26 18.66 1.34
CA SER A 6 3.85 18.34 2.65
C SER A 6 2.76 18.10 3.72
N VAL A 7 1.71 18.94 3.74
CA VAL A 7 0.52 18.75 4.57
C VAL A 7 -0.22 17.46 4.20
N SER A 8 -0.30 17.13 2.91
CA SER A 8 -0.87 15.86 2.42
C SER A 8 -0.09 14.63 2.89
N LEU A 9 1.25 14.65 2.84
CA LEU A 9 2.11 13.54 3.28
C LEU A 9 2.04 13.34 4.79
N ALA A 10 2.09 14.42 5.57
CA ALA A 10 1.93 14.34 7.03
C ALA A 10 0.56 13.75 7.43
N ASN A 11 -0.50 14.09 6.67
CA ASN A 11 -1.82 13.51 6.86
C ASN A 11 -1.84 12.02 6.47
N ILE A 12 -1.25 11.62 5.33
CA ILE A 12 -1.13 10.22 4.91
C ILE A 12 -0.40 9.39 5.98
N ARG A 13 0.74 9.88 6.49
CA ARG A 13 1.50 9.24 7.58
C ARG A 13 0.63 9.01 8.81
N ARG A 14 -0.06 10.06 9.27
CA ARG A 14 -0.95 9.98 10.45
C ARG A 14 -2.08 8.98 10.24
N GLU A 15 -2.72 9.02 9.06
CA GLU A 15 -3.82 8.11 8.72
C GLU A 15 -3.34 6.67 8.62
N ILE A 16 -2.21 6.39 7.98
CA ILE A 16 -1.67 5.03 7.89
C ILE A 16 -1.30 4.52 9.28
N THR A 17 -0.60 5.32 10.08
CA THR A 17 -0.16 4.94 11.43
C THR A 17 -1.35 4.59 12.33
N SER A 18 -2.39 5.43 12.33
CA SER A 18 -3.59 5.22 13.17
C SER A 18 -4.46 4.05 12.72
N ASN A 19 -4.35 3.60 11.47
CA ASN A 19 -5.21 2.55 10.91
C ASN A 19 -4.48 1.23 10.63
N TYR A 20 -3.17 1.15 10.87
CA TYR A 20 -2.38 0.00 10.47
C TYR A 20 -2.83 -1.27 11.19
N THR A 21 -2.92 -1.23 12.53
CA THR A 21 -3.32 -2.38 13.36
C THR A 21 -4.74 -2.86 13.04
N ASP A 22 -5.67 -1.93 12.77
CA ASP A 22 -7.04 -2.28 12.37
C ASP A 22 -7.10 -2.91 10.97
N SER A 23 -6.24 -2.47 10.05
CA SER A 23 -6.08 -3.10 8.75
C SER A 23 -5.50 -4.50 8.92
N LEU A 24 -4.44 -4.65 9.70
CA LEU A 24 -3.77 -5.92 10.01
C LEU A 24 -4.75 -6.92 10.63
N ALA A 25 -5.46 -6.55 11.69
CA ALA A 25 -6.41 -7.43 12.36
C ALA A 25 -7.54 -7.91 11.43
N ARG A 26 -7.94 -7.10 10.45
CA ARG A 26 -8.94 -7.50 9.44
C ARG A 26 -8.36 -8.48 8.43
N VAL A 27 -7.15 -8.23 7.95
CA VAL A 27 -6.48 -9.09 6.96
C VAL A 27 -6.10 -10.44 7.57
N VAL A 28 -5.57 -10.45 8.79
CA VAL A 28 -5.25 -11.67 9.55
C VAL A 28 -6.49 -12.56 9.71
N ARG A 29 -7.62 -11.98 10.14
CA ARG A 29 -8.90 -12.70 10.22
C ARG A 29 -9.38 -13.21 8.86
N HIS A 30 -9.23 -12.42 7.79
CA HIS A 30 -9.61 -12.82 6.44
C HIS A 30 -8.83 -14.06 5.97
N PHE A 31 -7.53 -14.08 6.23
CA PHE A 31 -6.66 -15.23 5.92
C PHE A 31 -6.69 -16.34 6.95
N ARG A 32 -7.57 -16.25 7.96
CA ARG A 32 -7.72 -17.26 9.03
C ARG A 32 -6.41 -17.56 9.76
N VAL A 33 -5.52 -16.57 9.85
CA VAL A 33 -4.31 -16.64 10.66
C VAL A 33 -4.69 -16.29 12.10
N ASP A 34 -4.16 -17.04 13.08
CA ASP A 34 -4.36 -16.73 14.49
C ASP A 34 -3.70 -15.38 14.83
N LEU A 35 -4.47 -14.47 15.44
CA LEU A 35 -3.96 -13.17 15.87
C LEU A 35 -2.84 -13.30 16.91
N ALA A 36 -2.86 -14.36 17.74
CA ALA A 36 -1.78 -14.61 18.70
C ALA A 36 -0.44 -14.97 18.04
N ALA A 37 -0.47 -15.40 16.77
CA ALA A 37 0.70 -15.74 15.98
C ALA A 37 1.26 -14.56 15.16
N VAL A 38 0.76 -13.34 15.40
CA VAL A 38 1.13 -12.13 14.65
C VAL A 38 1.69 -11.07 15.59
N ASP A 39 2.93 -10.66 15.34
CA ASP A 39 3.56 -9.51 15.99
C ASP A 39 3.73 -8.34 15.01
N PHE A 40 3.81 -7.12 15.54
CA PHE A 40 3.81 -5.89 14.78
C PHE A 40 4.88 -4.91 15.29
N SER A 41 5.80 -4.53 14.39
CA SER A 41 6.85 -3.56 14.69
C SER A 41 6.44 -2.13 14.34
N LYS A 42 6.12 -1.34 15.37
CA LYS A 42 5.90 0.11 15.25
C LYS A 42 7.11 0.85 14.70
N ARG A 43 8.31 0.37 15.03
CA ARG A 43 9.58 0.95 14.56
C ARG A 43 9.71 0.77 13.06
N GLU A 44 9.52 -0.44 12.56
CA GLU A 44 9.63 -0.72 11.12
C GLU A 44 8.53 -0.01 10.32
N LEU A 45 7.31 0.12 10.87
CA LEU A 45 6.28 0.93 10.25
C LEU A 45 6.72 2.40 10.09
N ARG A 46 7.31 2.99 11.13
CA ARG A 46 7.79 4.37 11.07
C ARG A 46 8.87 4.53 10.00
N LEU A 47 9.86 3.65 9.98
CA LEU A 47 10.95 3.69 8.98
C LEU A 47 10.42 3.52 7.55
N ALA A 48 9.47 2.60 7.34
CA ALA A 48 8.84 2.41 6.03
C ALA A 48 8.13 3.68 5.53
N LEU A 49 7.47 4.42 6.43
CA LEU A 49 6.79 5.68 6.12
C LEU A 49 7.78 6.83 5.87
N GLU A 50 8.88 6.90 6.61
CA GLU A 50 9.97 7.86 6.38
C GLU A 50 10.60 7.65 5.00
N GLU A 51 10.93 6.41 4.64
CA GLU A 51 11.46 6.06 3.31
C GLU A 51 10.48 6.37 2.19
N ALA A 52 9.18 6.09 2.39
CA ALA A 52 8.15 6.40 1.40
C ALA A 52 8.05 7.91 1.14
N GLU A 53 8.18 8.74 2.17
CA GLU A 53 8.16 10.19 2.02
C GLU A 53 9.41 10.71 1.29
N ILE A 54 10.58 10.19 1.62
CA ILE A 54 11.84 10.52 0.92
C ILE A 54 11.70 10.20 -0.58
N ASP A 55 11.14 9.04 -0.92
CA ASP A 55 10.91 8.63 -2.31
C ASP A 55 9.90 9.54 -3.02
N VAL A 56 8.80 9.90 -2.37
CA VAL A 56 7.79 10.81 -2.94
C VAL A 56 8.39 12.21 -3.16
N GLU A 57 9.16 12.73 -2.20
CA GLU A 57 9.86 14.00 -2.36
C GLU A 57 10.85 13.95 -3.54
N ALA A 58 11.60 12.85 -3.68
CA ALA A 58 12.50 12.66 -4.80
C ALA A 58 11.74 12.61 -6.14
N LEU A 59 10.60 11.93 -6.21
CA LEU A 59 9.74 11.90 -7.40
C LEU A 59 9.23 13.30 -7.78
N LEU A 60 8.79 14.09 -6.79
CA LEU A 60 8.33 15.45 -6.99
C LEU A 60 9.45 16.36 -7.49
N ARG A 61 10.65 16.26 -6.92
CA ARG A 61 11.83 17.05 -7.36
C ARG A 61 12.27 16.71 -8.78
N ARG A 62 12.12 15.46 -9.23
CA ARG A 62 12.52 15.00 -10.57
C ARG A 62 11.54 15.41 -11.68
N ARG A 63 10.29 15.73 -11.37
CA ARG A 63 9.25 16.03 -12.37
C ARG A 63 9.18 17.53 -12.63
N SER A 64 9.25 17.92 -13.91
CA SER A 64 9.02 19.30 -14.35
C SER A 64 7.61 19.78 -13.93
N PRO A 65 7.42 21.06 -13.57
CA PRO A 65 6.13 21.63 -13.12
C PRO A 65 4.94 21.40 -14.06
N ARG A 66 5.17 20.97 -15.31
CA ARG A 66 4.12 20.69 -16.30
C ARG A 66 3.43 19.32 -16.15
N ASN A 67 4.06 18.31 -15.55
CA ASN A 67 3.59 16.92 -15.64
C ASN A 67 3.15 16.26 -14.31
N GLY A 68 3.29 16.97 -13.18
CA GLY A 68 2.85 16.50 -11.86
C GLY A 68 3.38 15.12 -11.44
N VAL A 69 2.93 14.65 -10.28
CA VAL A 69 3.06 13.25 -9.85
C VAL A 69 1.64 12.73 -9.65
N SER A 70 1.29 11.63 -10.32
CA SER A 70 -0.03 11.03 -10.19
C SER A 70 -0.23 10.39 -8.81
N LEU A 71 -1.49 10.30 -8.36
CA LEU A 71 -1.82 9.63 -7.10
C LEU A 71 -1.48 8.15 -7.14
N GLY A 72 -1.57 7.49 -8.30
CA GLY A 72 -1.12 6.11 -8.45
C GLY A 72 0.36 5.97 -8.14
N LYS A 73 1.22 6.87 -8.63
CA LYS A 73 2.67 6.86 -8.31
C LYS A 73 2.94 7.04 -6.82
N VAL A 74 2.24 7.97 -6.17
CA VAL A 74 2.35 8.14 -4.70
C VAL A 74 1.93 6.86 -3.98
N ALA A 75 0.78 6.28 -4.35
CA ALA A 75 0.32 5.02 -3.77
C ALA A 75 1.28 3.84 -4.04
N GLY A 76 1.92 3.80 -5.20
CA GLY A 76 2.92 2.80 -5.59
C GLY A 76 4.12 2.81 -4.64
N VAL A 77 4.64 4.00 -4.33
CA VAL A 77 5.73 4.17 -3.35
C VAL A 77 5.33 3.68 -1.97
N TYR A 78 4.20 4.15 -1.44
CA TYR A 78 3.74 3.73 -0.11
C TYR A 78 3.46 2.23 -0.03
N ALA A 79 2.77 1.66 -1.03
CA ALA A 79 2.49 0.23 -1.08
C ALA A 79 3.76 -0.60 -1.10
N TYR A 80 4.73 -0.19 -1.93
CA TYR A 80 6.01 -0.87 -2.04
C TYR A 80 6.77 -0.84 -0.71
N ARG A 81 7.01 0.33 -0.13
CA ARG A 81 7.76 0.46 1.13
C ARG A 81 7.09 -0.28 2.28
N LEU A 82 5.77 -0.14 2.44
CA LEU A 82 5.02 -0.85 3.48
C LEU A 82 5.04 -2.37 3.29
N SER A 83 5.19 -2.87 2.06
CA SER A 83 5.27 -4.33 1.81
C SER A 83 6.66 -4.94 1.95
N ARG A 84 7.72 -4.12 2.00
CA ARG A 84 9.11 -4.59 1.97
C ARG A 84 9.84 -4.52 3.30
N PHE A 85 9.36 -3.70 4.22
CA PHE A 85 9.89 -3.62 5.58
C PHE A 85 9.40 -4.79 6.44
N ASP A 86 10.12 -5.17 7.49
CA ASP A 86 9.70 -6.24 8.40
C ASP A 86 8.69 -5.72 9.44
N ILE A 87 7.54 -5.22 8.97
CA ILE A 87 6.53 -4.60 9.83
C ILE A 87 5.70 -5.65 10.57
N VAL A 88 5.38 -6.75 9.90
CA VAL A 88 4.56 -7.84 10.43
C VAL A 88 5.42 -9.09 10.55
N HIS A 89 5.49 -9.65 11.76
CA HIS A 89 6.19 -10.91 12.02
C HIS A 89 5.16 -12.01 12.28
N LEU A 90 5.36 -13.15 11.63
CA LEU A 90 4.48 -14.29 11.72
C LEU A 90 5.23 -15.43 12.43
N ALA A 91 4.62 -16.00 13.47
CA ALA A 91 5.12 -17.20 14.12
C ALA A 91 4.96 -18.43 13.20
N GLU A 92 5.66 -19.53 13.50
CA GLU A 92 5.65 -20.75 12.68
C GLU A 92 4.23 -21.28 12.41
N SER A 93 3.36 -21.27 13.42
CA SER A 93 1.96 -21.71 13.31
C SER A 93 1.13 -20.90 12.30
N ALA A 94 1.50 -19.64 12.02
CA ALA A 94 0.80 -18.84 11.00
C ALA A 94 1.07 -19.34 9.57
N TYR A 95 2.19 -20.05 9.34
CA TYR A 95 2.55 -20.58 8.02
C TYR A 95 1.78 -21.83 7.63
N GLU A 96 1.00 -22.43 8.55
CA GLU A 96 0.03 -23.47 8.22
C GLU A 96 -1.04 -22.96 7.24
N GLN A 97 -1.31 -21.65 7.22
CA GLN A 97 -2.17 -21.02 6.23
C GLN A 97 -1.37 -20.65 4.98
N PRO A 98 -1.65 -21.23 3.80
CA PRO A 98 -0.83 -21.03 2.60
C PRO A 98 -0.73 -19.57 2.13
N THR A 99 -1.70 -18.73 2.51
CA THR A 99 -1.77 -17.31 2.11
C THR A 99 -1.21 -16.35 3.15
N SER A 100 -0.66 -16.85 4.27
CA SER A 100 -0.16 -16.00 5.36
C SER A 100 0.94 -15.03 4.90
N PHE A 101 1.78 -15.44 3.94
CA PHE A 101 2.81 -14.59 3.33
C PHE A 101 2.26 -13.33 2.63
N LEU A 102 0.96 -13.29 2.31
CA LEU A 102 0.30 -12.14 1.68
C LEU A 102 -0.22 -11.12 2.70
N VAL A 103 -0.21 -11.42 4.01
CA VAL A 103 -0.82 -10.57 5.05
C VAL A 103 -0.32 -9.13 4.94
N GLN A 104 1.00 -8.91 4.98
CA GLN A 104 1.55 -7.55 4.93
C GLN A 104 1.28 -6.85 3.60
N HIS A 105 1.40 -7.56 2.48
CA HIS A 105 1.14 -7.05 1.14
C HIS A 105 -0.30 -6.53 1.03
N VAL A 106 -1.27 -7.31 1.50
CA VAL A 106 -2.70 -6.95 1.45
C VAL A 106 -3.03 -5.84 2.47
N VAL A 107 -2.34 -5.78 3.62
CA VAL A 107 -2.44 -4.65 4.54
C VAL A 107 -1.99 -3.35 3.86
N ALA A 108 -0.82 -3.35 3.23
CA ALA A 108 -0.29 -2.21 2.49
C ALA A 108 -1.27 -1.75 1.39
N LEU A 109 -1.76 -2.68 0.57
CA LEU A 109 -2.74 -2.41 -0.48
C LEU A 109 -4.05 -1.82 0.06
N ASN A 110 -4.56 -2.35 1.17
CA ASN A 110 -5.80 -1.82 1.77
C ASN A 110 -5.62 -0.41 2.30
N LEU A 111 -4.46 -0.10 2.87
CA LEU A 111 -4.14 1.24 3.38
C LEU A 111 -4.04 2.25 2.24
N VAL A 112 -3.26 1.97 1.19
CA VAL A 112 -3.10 2.91 0.06
C VAL A 112 -4.41 3.08 -0.71
N LYS A 113 -5.17 2.00 -0.91
CA LYS A 113 -6.49 2.05 -1.57
C LYS A 113 -7.42 3.02 -0.87
N ARG A 114 -7.47 2.98 0.47
CA ARG A 114 -8.41 3.77 1.27
C ARG A 114 -7.92 5.18 1.52
N ARG A 115 -6.62 5.37 1.78
CA ARG A 115 -6.07 6.65 2.26
C ARG A 115 -5.52 7.53 1.14
N ILE A 116 -4.99 6.93 0.08
CA ILE A 116 -4.36 7.65 -1.03
C ILE A 116 -5.30 7.67 -2.25
N LEU A 117 -5.64 6.48 -2.77
CA LEU A 117 -6.37 6.37 -4.05
C LEU A 117 -7.87 6.66 -3.90
N ARG A 118 -8.46 6.30 -2.74
CA ARG A 118 -9.90 6.46 -2.44
C ARG A 118 -10.82 5.78 -3.47
N ILE A 119 -10.37 4.65 -4.02
CA ILE A 119 -11.12 3.85 -5.00
C ILE A 119 -11.57 2.50 -4.43
N LYS A 120 -12.52 1.86 -5.10
CA LYS A 120 -12.87 0.46 -4.85
C LYS A 120 -12.03 -0.43 -5.76
N ILE A 121 -11.35 -1.41 -5.15
CA ILE A 121 -10.63 -2.48 -5.83
C ILE A 121 -11.23 -3.79 -5.30
N GLY A 122 -11.72 -4.62 -6.22
CA GLY A 122 -12.30 -5.93 -5.92
C GLY A 122 -11.27 -6.88 -5.30
N ALA A 123 -11.77 -7.92 -4.59
CA ALA A 123 -10.92 -8.85 -3.85
C ALA A 123 -9.91 -9.57 -4.76
N ASP A 124 -10.34 -10.03 -5.95
CA ASP A 124 -9.48 -10.76 -6.88
C ASP A 124 -8.29 -9.91 -7.34
N ARG A 125 -8.55 -8.65 -7.71
CA ARG A 125 -7.49 -7.69 -8.10
C ARG A 125 -6.57 -7.36 -6.92
N MET A 126 -7.08 -7.29 -5.69
CA MET A 126 -6.26 -7.08 -4.50
C MET A 126 -5.33 -8.27 -4.23
N LEU A 127 -5.81 -9.50 -4.42
CA LEU A 127 -5.01 -10.71 -4.26
C LEU A 127 -3.96 -10.82 -5.36
N GLU A 128 -4.32 -10.54 -6.62
CA GLU A 128 -3.38 -10.53 -7.73
C GLU A 128 -2.28 -9.49 -7.51
N LEU A 129 -2.63 -8.25 -7.14
CA LEU A 129 -1.65 -7.23 -6.79
C LEU A 129 -0.77 -7.67 -5.62
N GLY A 130 -1.37 -8.27 -4.57
CA GLY A 130 -0.63 -8.75 -3.41
C GLY A 130 0.38 -9.85 -3.79
N TYR A 131 -0.03 -10.77 -4.66
CA TYR A 131 0.84 -11.81 -5.20
C TYR A 131 1.96 -11.21 -6.05
N GLN A 132 1.66 -10.30 -6.99
CA GLN A 132 2.69 -9.64 -7.80
C GLN A 132 3.69 -8.88 -6.92
N MET A 133 3.21 -8.19 -5.87
CA MET A 133 4.08 -7.53 -4.89
C MET A 133 4.96 -8.51 -4.11
N SER A 134 4.47 -9.70 -3.78
CA SER A 134 5.27 -10.71 -3.07
C SER A 134 6.39 -11.29 -3.95
N ARG A 135 6.33 -11.11 -5.26
CA ARG A 135 7.42 -11.47 -6.19
C ARG A 135 8.47 -10.36 -6.24
N ARG A 136 9.73 -10.72 -6.53
CA ARG A 136 10.89 -9.81 -6.57
C ARG A 136 10.86 -8.79 -7.72
N HIS A 137 9.93 -8.90 -8.66
CA HIS A 137 9.92 -8.08 -9.87
C HIS A 137 8.99 -6.87 -9.80
N ALA A 138 8.08 -6.80 -8.82
CA ALA A 138 7.26 -5.62 -8.61
C ALA A 138 8.05 -4.55 -7.86
N ASN A 139 8.19 -3.38 -8.48
CA ASN A 139 8.76 -2.18 -7.89
C ASN A 139 7.70 -1.07 -7.76
N GLN A 140 8.06 0.02 -7.08
CA GLN A 140 7.16 1.16 -6.86
C GLN A 140 6.60 1.78 -8.16
N GLU A 141 7.36 1.77 -9.26
CA GLU A 141 6.93 2.35 -10.54
C GLU A 141 5.86 1.50 -11.20
N THR A 142 6.05 0.18 -11.22
CA THR A 142 5.08 -0.78 -11.76
C THR A 142 3.77 -0.70 -11.00
N LEU A 143 3.83 -0.68 -9.67
CA LEU A 143 2.64 -0.49 -8.83
C LEU A 143 1.96 0.85 -9.09
N GLY A 144 2.75 1.91 -9.29
CA GLY A 144 2.23 3.23 -9.61
C GLY A 144 1.40 3.24 -10.90
N LEU A 145 1.91 2.60 -11.95
CA LEU A 145 1.19 2.45 -13.23
C LEU A 145 -0.09 1.61 -13.07
N CYS A 146 -0.03 0.49 -12.34
CA CYS A 146 -1.21 -0.31 -12.06
C CYS A 146 -2.29 0.48 -11.33
N PHE A 147 -1.92 1.31 -10.35
CA PHE A 147 -2.88 2.14 -9.63
C PHE A 147 -3.47 3.26 -10.48
N ASP A 148 -2.68 3.90 -11.35
CA ASP A 148 -3.19 4.90 -12.30
C ASP A 148 -4.25 4.26 -13.23
N VAL A 149 -3.96 3.09 -13.82
CA VAL A 149 -4.92 2.34 -14.66
C VAL A 149 -6.19 1.96 -13.89
N LEU A 150 -6.05 1.51 -12.64
CA LEU A 150 -7.20 1.16 -11.81
C LEU A 150 -8.06 2.38 -11.47
N MET A 151 -7.44 3.54 -11.24
CA MET A 151 -8.17 4.79 -11.01
C MET A 151 -8.98 5.17 -12.25
N ASP A 152 -8.36 5.16 -13.43
CA ASP A 152 -9.02 5.51 -14.69
C ASP A 152 -10.20 4.57 -14.98
N ALA A 153 -10.03 3.27 -14.76
CA ALA A 153 -11.08 2.27 -14.94
C ALA A 153 -12.26 2.44 -13.98
N THR A 154 -12.04 3.03 -12.80
CA THR A 154 -13.14 3.33 -11.84
C THR A 154 -13.85 4.64 -12.10
N GLN A 155 -13.26 5.54 -12.88
CA GLN A 155 -13.85 6.83 -13.26
C GLN A 155 -14.60 6.78 -14.60
N THR A 156 -14.34 5.74 -15.42
CA THR A 156 -15.02 5.56 -16.70
C THR A 156 -16.35 4.81 -16.47
N PRO A 157 -17.52 5.39 -16.80
CA PRO A 157 -18.79 4.66 -16.71
C PRO A 157 -18.76 3.48 -17.69
N PRO A 158 -19.45 2.36 -17.39
CA PRO A 158 -19.54 1.25 -18.32
C PRO A 158 -20.19 1.74 -19.61
N THR A 159 -19.48 1.60 -20.73
CA THR A 159 -20.06 1.78 -22.06
C THR A 159 -21.14 0.72 -22.23
N ALA A 160 -22.39 1.17 -22.32
CA ALA A 160 -23.51 0.31 -22.66
C ALA A 160 -23.24 -0.32 -24.04
N HIS A 161 -23.13 -1.65 -24.06
CA HIS A 161 -23.19 -2.47 -25.26
C HIS A 161 -24.43 -3.34 -25.18
#